data_AF-A0A8D8AQI1-F1
#
_entry.id   AF-A0A8D8AQI1-F1
#
_cell.length_a   1.000
_cell.length_b   1.000
_cell.length_c   1.000
_cell.angle_alpha   90.00
_cell.angle_beta   90.00
_cell.angle_gamma   90.00
#
_symmetry.space_group_name_H-M   'P 1'
#
loop_
_entity.id
_entity.type
_entity.pdbx_description
1 polymer ?
#
loop_
_entity_poly.entity_id
_entity_poly.type
_entity_poly.pdbx_seq_one_letter_code
_entity_poly.pdbx_strand_id
1 'polypeptide(L)'
;MKTIYRTTTGEAITLPNRLACGRQPGEHPSENNMKETKPSVTLPSQVVTLDQVRTTLKKQILDLQRPQIDLVLLYLRKLAESMKSPPLDTDWESFGSLIGKARESIGPLNLVSVVDRPTEVPMLTGNATEKDDNWMLILLAALYRLSPVLNDGYRKSLFRTLGTKLREAGLANTRLLETFYGATRGVWNDSEFVKLVAILDMYFVRFPDHQHSGARIGTGESRYKEC
;
A
#
# COMPACT_ATOMS: atom_id res chain seq x y z
N MET A 1 -37.62 37.87 3.27
CA MET A 1 -37.75 36.39 3.17
C MET A 1 -38.75 36.09 2.08
N LYS A 2 -38.42 35.22 1.11
CA LYS A 2 -39.38 34.76 0.09
C LYS A 2 -40.13 33.56 0.67
N THR A 3 -41.40 33.74 1.00
CA THR A 3 -42.29 32.65 1.43
C THR A 3 -42.74 31.88 0.19
N ILE A 4 -42.52 30.55 0.19
CA ILE A 4 -42.98 29.68 -0.90
C ILE A 4 -44.20 28.92 -0.38
N TYR A 5 -45.23 28.78 -1.20
CA TYR A 5 -46.47 28.09 -0.84
C TYR A 5 -46.57 26.76 -1.56
N ARG A 6 -47.08 25.74 -0.87
CA ARG A 6 -47.38 24.44 -1.48
C ARG A 6 -48.62 24.58 -2.36
N THR A 7 -48.51 24.34 -3.66
CA THR A 7 -49.64 24.53 -4.62
C THR A 7 -50.84 23.63 -4.33
N THR A 8 -50.66 22.51 -3.65
CA THR A 8 -51.73 21.56 -3.32
C THR A 8 -52.48 21.86 -2.03
N THR A 9 -51.81 22.42 -1.01
CA THR A 9 -52.41 22.67 0.31
C THR A 9 -52.53 24.15 0.66
N GLY A 10 -51.90 25.05 -0.11
CA GLY A 10 -51.88 26.50 0.16
C GLY A 10 -51.03 26.88 1.38
N GLU A 11 -50.41 25.92 2.06
CA GLU A 11 -49.62 26.17 3.27
C GLU A 11 -48.28 26.84 2.93
N ALA A 12 -47.90 27.80 3.78
CA ALA A 12 -46.62 28.48 3.70
C ALA A 12 -45.49 27.54 4.16
N ILE A 13 -44.51 27.31 3.29
CA ILE A 13 -43.30 26.58 3.62
C ILE A 13 -42.20 27.61 3.90
N THR A 14 -41.71 27.61 5.14
CA THR A 14 -40.51 28.35 5.52
C THR A 14 -39.29 27.57 5.04
N LEU A 15 -38.64 28.05 3.98
CA LEU A 15 -37.35 27.50 3.59
C LEU A 15 -36.32 27.77 4.69
N PRO A 16 -35.45 26.80 5.03
CA PRO A 16 -34.32 27.07 5.90
C PRO A 16 -33.44 28.15 5.26
N ASN A 17 -33.04 29.16 6.04
CA ASN A 17 -32.25 30.31 5.55
C ASN A 17 -30.89 29.92 4.93
N ARG A 18 -30.41 28.69 5.19
CA ARG A 18 -29.27 28.07 4.52
C ARG A 18 -29.54 26.58 4.36
N LEU A 19 -29.37 26.07 3.14
CA LEU A 19 -29.11 24.65 2.93
C LEU A 19 -27.75 24.34 3.57
N ALA A 20 -27.63 23.22 4.29
CA ALA A 20 -26.34 22.77 4.79
C ALA A 20 -25.40 22.54 3.58
N CYS A 21 -24.41 23.41 3.41
CA CYS A 21 -23.41 23.25 2.37
C CYS A 21 -22.36 22.26 2.90
N GLY A 22 -22.47 21.00 2.50
CA GLY A 22 -21.52 19.94 2.88
C GLY A 22 -20.17 20.01 2.14
N ARG A 23 -19.72 21.19 1.72
CA ARG A 23 -18.40 21.33 1.07
C ARG A 23 -17.31 21.23 2.12
N GLN A 24 -16.63 20.11 2.16
CA GLN A 24 -15.29 20.04 2.76
C GLN A 24 -14.30 20.68 1.77
N PRO A 25 -13.47 21.64 2.20
CA PRO A 25 -12.40 22.15 1.36
C PRO A 25 -11.43 21.00 1.02
N GLY A 26 -10.84 21.05 -0.18
CA GLY A 26 -9.79 20.12 -0.54
C GLY A 26 -8.56 20.34 0.34
N GLU A 27 -7.90 19.27 0.76
CA GLU A 27 -6.65 19.34 1.51
C GLU A 27 -5.47 19.19 0.53
N HIS A 28 -4.54 20.13 0.55
CA HIS A 28 -3.38 20.12 -0.33
C HIS A 28 -2.11 19.62 0.39
N PRO A 29 -1.28 18.76 -0.24
CA PRO A 29 -0.05 18.26 0.37
C PRO A 29 0.92 19.37 0.82
N SER A 30 0.96 20.51 0.10
CA SER A 30 1.81 21.67 0.43
C SER A 30 1.31 22.51 1.61
N GLU A 31 0.04 22.36 1.99
CA GLU A 31 -0.62 23.09 3.08
C GLU A 31 -0.64 22.27 4.38
N ASN A 32 -0.62 20.94 4.25
CA ASN A 32 -0.45 20.03 5.37
C ASN A 32 1.01 20.07 5.87
N ASN A 33 1.24 19.67 7.13
CA ASN A 33 2.53 19.71 7.88
C ASN A 33 3.71 18.93 7.24
N MET A 34 3.63 18.57 5.96
CA MET A 34 4.70 17.98 5.15
C MET A 34 5.90 18.93 4.96
N LYS A 35 5.74 20.24 5.23
CA LYS A 35 6.82 21.23 5.12
C LYS A 35 7.96 21.04 6.12
N GLU A 36 7.65 20.48 7.30
CA GLU A 36 8.59 20.45 8.42
C GLU A 36 8.88 19.04 8.93
N THR A 37 8.00 18.07 8.64
CA THR A 37 8.09 16.72 9.19
C THR A 37 7.85 15.64 8.14
N LYS A 38 8.65 14.57 8.20
CA LYS A 38 8.41 13.37 7.40
C LYS A 38 7.08 12.75 7.79
N PRO A 39 6.28 12.26 6.84
CA PRO A 39 5.04 11.56 7.17
C PRO A 39 5.33 10.31 8.00
N SER A 40 4.41 9.96 8.90
CA SER A 40 4.59 8.84 9.81
C SER A 40 3.83 7.58 9.38
N VAL A 41 4.46 6.42 9.57
CA VAL A 41 3.85 5.09 9.40
C VAL A 41 3.96 4.32 10.71
N THR A 42 2.86 3.73 11.16
CA THR A 42 2.83 2.92 12.38
C THR A 42 2.95 1.45 12.01
N LEU A 43 4.10 0.83 12.31
CA LEU A 43 4.39 -0.53 11.87
C LEU A 43 4.54 -1.49 13.05
N PRO A 44 4.07 -2.74 12.92
CA PRO A 44 4.28 -3.74 13.93
C PRO A 44 5.78 -3.96 14.16
N SER A 45 6.15 -4.12 15.43
CA SER A 45 7.50 -4.37 15.89
C SER A 45 7.51 -5.64 16.73
N GLN A 46 8.33 -6.59 16.30
CA GLN A 46 8.55 -7.88 16.95
C GLN A 46 9.99 -8.30 16.70
N VAL A 47 10.64 -8.91 17.70
CA VAL A 47 12.02 -9.42 17.57
C VAL A 47 12.00 -10.74 16.80
N VAL A 48 11.97 -10.64 15.47
CA VAL A 48 11.98 -11.78 14.53
C VAL A 48 12.84 -11.46 13.31
N THR A 49 13.37 -12.51 12.68
CA THR A 49 14.15 -12.37 11.44
C THR A 49 13.23 -12.29 10.22
N LEU A 50 13.73 -11.69 9.13
CA LEU A 50 13.00 -11.67 7.86
C LEU A 50 12.68 -13.09 7.38
N ASP A 51 13.56 -14.06 7.60
CA ASP A 51 13.37 -15.45 7.21
C ASP A 51 12.18 -16.12 7.91
N GLN A 52 12.00 -15.86 9.21
CA GLN A 52 10.87 -16.38 9.99
C GLN A 52 9.55 -15.81 9.47
N VAL A 53 9.51 -14.50 9.25
CA VAL A 53 8.32 -13.80 8.76
C VAL A 53 7.99 -14.24 7.33
N ARG A 54 9.01 -14.34 6.46
CA ARG A 54 8.87 -14.83 5.08
C ARG A 54 8.30 -16.24 5.04
N THR A 55 8.83 -17.13 5.88
CA THR A 55 8.37 -18.53 5.98
C THR A 55 6.91 -18.60 6.40
N THR A 56 6.54 -17.84 7.42
CA THR A 56 5.18 -17.78 7.96
C THR A 56 4.20 -17.26 6.91
N LEU A 57 4.52 -16.13 6.28
CA LEU A 57 3.65 -15.51 5.29
C LEU A 57 3.53 -16.36 4.02
N LYS A 58 4.64 -16.93 3.52
CA LYS A 58 4.63 -17.85 2.38
C LYS A 58 3.71 -19.02 2.63
N LYS A 59 3.81 -19.66 3.81
CA LYS A 59 2.96 -20.79 4.19
C LYS A 59 1.48 -20.41 4.18
N GLN A 60 1.12 -19.30 4.82
CA GLN A 60 -0.27 -18.83 4.85
C GLN A 60 -0.81 -18.52 3.44
N ILE A 61 0.00 -17.92 2.56
CA ILE A 61 -0.39 -17.66 1.17
C ILE A 61 -0.65 -18.96 0.42
N LEU A 62 0.27 -19.94 0.52
CA LEU A 62 0.16 -21.20 -0.22
C LEU A 62 -0.98 -22.09 0.31
N ASP A 63 -1.23 -22.05 1.62
CA ASP A 63 -2.34 -22.75 2.28
C ASP A 63 -3.69 -22.00 2.11
N LEU A 64 -3.70 -20.89 1.37
CA LEU A 64 -4.86 -20.04 1.12
C LEU A 64 -5.53 -19.52 2.41
N GLN A 65 -4.74 -19.40 3.48
CA GLN A 65 -5.18 -18.83 4.74
C GLN A 65 -5.18 -17.31 4.66
N ARG A 66 -6.20 -16.68 5.24
CA ARG A 66 -6.24 -15.21 5.34
C ARG A 66 -5.16 -14.74 6.33
N PRO A 67 -4.09 -14.05 5.88
CA PRO A 67 -3.06 -13.60 6.79
C PRO A 67 -3.57 -12.46 7.68
N GLN A 68 -3.05 -12.38 8.89
CA GLN A 68 -3.22 -11.21 9.74
C GLN A 68 -2.49 -10.03 9.10
N ILE A 69 -3.09 -8.84 9.15
CA ILE A 69 -2.49 -7.64 8.55
C ILE A 69 -1.14 -7.33 9.19
N ASP A 70 -0.98 -7.56 10.50
CA ASP A 70 0.30 -7.36 11.20
C ASP A 70 1.42 -8.25 10.65
N LEU A 71 1.12 -9.49 10.24
CA LEU A 71 2.13 -10.35 9.61
C LEU A 71 2.59 -9.75 8.27
N VAL A 72 1.65 -9.23 7.48
CA VAL A 72 1.94 -8.61 6.17
C VAL A 72 2.76 -7.33 6.36
N LEU A 73 2.36 -6.47 7.29
CA LEU A 73 3.07 -5.23 7.59
C LEU A 73 4.48 -5.51 8.14
N LEU A 74 4.62 -6.52 9.01
CA LEU A 74 5.91 -6.94 9.55
C LEU A 74 6.83 -7.48 8.45
N TYR A 75 6.29 -8.27 7.52
CA TYR A 75 7.02 -8.75 6.35
C TYR A 75 7.53 -7.59 5.49
N LEU A 76 6.62 -6.68 5.11
CA LEU A 76 6.97 -5.53 4.27
C LEU A 76 7.97 -4.61 4.96
N ARG A 77 7.83 -4.40 6.27
CA ARG A 77 8.81 -3.66 7.09
C ARG A 77 10.18 -4.31 7.00
N LYS A 78 10.30 -5.61 7.33
CA LYS A 78 11.58 -6.32 7.34
C LYS A 78 12.22 -6.39 5.97
N LEU A 79 11.41 -6.54 4.92
CA LEU A 79 11.89 -6.49 3.54
C LEU A 79 12.36 -5.07 3.18
N ALA A 80 11.63 -4.02 3.56
CA ALA A 80 12.05 -2.64 3.30
C ALA A 80 13.31 -2.25 4.09
N GLU A 81 13.51 -2.78 5.29
CA GLU A 81 14.74 -2.61 6.08
C GLU A 81 15.98 -3.21 5.40
N SER A 82 15.81 -4.33 4.65
CA SER A 82 16.91 -4.98 3.94
C SER A 82 17.25 -4.35 2.59
N MET A 83 16.35 -3.54 2.02
CA MET A 83 16.59 -2.86 0.75
C MET A 83 17.57 -1.69 0.90
N LYS A 84 18.46 -1.55 -0.09
CA LYS A 84 19.39 -0.43 -0.22
C LYS A 84 19.48 0.02 -1.66
N SER A 85 19.50 1.33 -1.85
CA SER A 85 19.71 1.93 -3.15
C SER A 85 21.20 2.00 -3.48
N PRO A 86 21.56 2.14 -4.76
CA PRO A 86 22.83 2.76 -5.12
C PRO A 86 22.97 4.14 -4.43
N PRO A 87 24.22 4.62 -4.23
CA PRO A 87 24.44 5.97 -3.72
C PRO A 87 23.70 7.03 -4.56
N LEU A 88 23.09 8.01 -3.89
CA LEU A 88 22.39 9.10 -4.57
C LEU A 88 23.37 10.01 -5.33
N ASP A 89 23.01 10.45 -6.53
CA ASP A 89 23.83 11.43 -7.27
C ASP A 89 23.73 12.85 -6.68
N THR A 90 22.54 13.19 -6.19
CA THR A 90 22.20 14.50 -5.62
C THR A 90 21.39 14.31 -4.35
N ASP A 91 21.31 15.36 -3.53
CA ASP A 91 20.35 15.40 -2.42
C ASP A 91 18.94 15.12 -2.94
N TRP A 92 18.19 14.30 -2.20
CA TRP A 92 16.79 14.02 -2.47
C TRP A 92 15.94 14.69 -1.40
N GLU A 93 15.17 15.69 -1.81
CA GLU A 93 14.26 16.44 -0.97
C GLU A 93 12.85 16.41 -1.55
N SER A 94 11.84 16.47 -0.69
CA SER A 94 10.44 16.62 -1.08
C SER A 94 9.71 17.51 -0.08
N PHE A 95 9.02 18.56 -0.55
CA PHE A 95 8.30 19.53 0.28
C PHE A 95 9.12 20.13 1.44
N GLY A 96 10.43 20.39 1.28
CA GLY A 96 11.26 20.90 2.40
C GLY A 96 11.86 19.80 3.28
N SER A 97 11.45 18.53 3.10
CA SER A 97 11.94 17.41 3.88
C SER A 97 13.06 16.67 3.15
N LEU A 98 14.26 16.67 3.75
CA LEU A 98 15.41 15.93 3.25
C LEU A 98 15.22 14.42 3.46
N ILE A 99 15.17 13.66 2.36
CA ILE A 99 15.04 12.20 2.37
C ILE A 99 16.42 11.56 2.53
N GLY A 100 17.41 12.00 1.75
CA GLY A 100 18.79 11.52 1.81
C GLY A 100 19.75 12.47 1.10
N LYS A 101 21.03 12.42 1.49
CA LYS A 101 22.08 13.28 0.91
C LYS A 101 22.74 12.63 -0.30
N ALA A 102 23.36 13.45 -1.14
CA ALA A 102 24.24 12.99 -2.20
C ALA A 102 25.29 12.01 -1.64
N ARG A 103 25.52 10.92 -2.38
CA ARG A 103 26.40 9.79 -2.07
C ARG A 103 25.92 8.89 -0.93
N GLU A 104 24.76 9.15 -0.34
CA GLU A 104 24.16 8.26 0.65
C GLU A 104 23.38 7.12 -0.03
N SER A 105 23.41 5.93 0.56
CA SER A 105 22.53 4.82 0.18
C SER A 105 21.32 4.81 1.11
N ILE A 106 20.13 4.86 0.54
CA ILE A 106 18.86 4.93 1.28
C ILE A 106 18.01 3.70 0.99
N GLY A 107 17.09 3.39 1.90
CA GLY A 107 16.04 2.39 1.70
C GLY A 107 14.65 3.03 1.67
N PRO A 108 13.59 2.25 1.42
CA PRO A 108 12.22 2.75 1.38
C PRO A 108 11.81 3.43 2.69
N LEU A 109 12.21 2.91 3.86
CA LEU A 109 11.80 3.47 5.15
C LEU A 109 12.47 4.82 5.46
N ASN A 110 13.50 5.25 4.72
CA ASN A 110 14.07 6.60 4.87
C ASN A 110 13.11 7.71 4.40
N LEU A 111 12.05 7.36 3.66
CA LEU A 111 11.02 8.29 3.18
C LEU A 111 10.09 8.79 4.29
N VAL A 112 10.03 8.08 5.42
CA VAL A 112 9.01 8.28 6.46
C VAL A 112 9.60 8.18 7.87
N SER A 113 8.84 8.65 8.85
CA SER A 113 9.09 8.40 10.27
C SER A 113 8.38 7.11 10.68
N VAL A 114 9.12 6.08 11.06
CA VAL A 114 8.53 4.81 11.52
C VAL A 114 8.20 4.91 13.01
N VAL A 115 6.93 4.68 13.36
CA VAL A 115 6.46 4.55 14.74
C VAL A 115 6.27 3.07 15.03
N ASP A 116 6.97 2.58 16.05
CA ASP A 116 6.88 1.19 16.46
C ASP A 116 5.58 0.89 17.21
N ARG A 117 4.87 -0.13 16.76
CA ARG A 117 3.75 -0.74 17.48
C ARG A 117 4.14 -2.14 17.93
N PRO A 118 4.44 -2.39 19.21
CA PRO A 118 4.70 -3.74 19.70
C PRO A 118 3.55 -4.68 19.32
N THR A 119 3.86 -5.83 18.74
CA THR A 119 2.85 -6.81 18.30
C THR A 119 3.42 -8.22 18.40
N GLU A 120 2.56 -9.19 18.66
CA GLU A 120 2.92 -10.61 18.68
C GLU A 120 2.17 -11.34 17.57
N VAL A 121 2.92 -11.74 16.54
CA VAL A 121 2.43 -12.61 15.48
C VAL A 121 3.08 -13.99 15.65
N PRO A 122 2.28 -15.08 15.63
CA PRO A 122 2.83 -16.43 15.74
C PRO A 122 3.62 -16.79 14.48
N MET A 123 4.88 -17.21 14.65
CA MET A 123 5.75 -17.65 13.55
C MET A 123 5.56 -19.13 13.28
N LEU A 124 5.48 -19.50 12.00
CA LEU A 124 5.40 -20.88 11.53
C LEU A 124 6.75 -21.33 10.97
N THR A 125 7.01 -22.63 11.07
CA THR A 125 8.17 -23.28 10.43
C THR A 125 7.82 -23.73 9.00
N GLY A 126 8.84 -23.79 8.14
CA GLY A 126 8.68 -24.13 6.72
C GLY A 126 9.89 -23.74 5.87
N ASN A 127 9.73 -23.85 4.55
CA ASN A 127 10.79 -23.59 3.57
C ASN A 127 10.48 -22.33 2.75
N ALA A 128 11.08 -21.20 3.14
CA ALA A 128 11.12 -19.99 2.33
C ALA A 128 12.56 -19.51 2.13
N THR A 129 12.82 -18.88 0.99
CA THR A 129 14.12 -18.34 0.61
C THR A 129 13.97 -16.93 0.10
N GLU A 130 15.05 -16.15 0.04
CA GLU A 130 15.03 -14.78 -0.51
C GLU A 130 14.48 -14.70 -1.94
N LYS A 131 14.60 -15.78 -2.72
CA LYS A 131 14.01 -15.86 -4.08
C LYS A 131 12.48 -15.75 -4.06
N ASP A 132 11.85 -16.05 -2.93
CA ASP A 132 10.40 -15.92 -2.77
C ASP A 132 9.96 -14.46 -2.63
N ASP A 133 10.85 -13.55 -2.22
CA ASP A 133 10.47 -12.17 -1.90
C ASP A 133 9.91 -11.42 -3.11
N ASN A 134 10.43 -11.70 -4.31
CA ASN A 134 9.96 -11.08 -5.55
C ASN A 134 8.49 -11.40 -5.83
N TRP A 135 8.11 -12.68 -5.86
CA TRP A 135 6.73 -13.03 -6.16
C TRP A 135 5.80 -12.67 -5.00
N MET A 136 6.26 -12.77 -3.74
CA MET A 136 5.47 -12.38 -2.57
C MET A 136 5.15 -10.89 -2.58
N LEU A 137 6.15 -10.04 -2.86
CA LEU A 137 5.95 -8.60 -2.95
C LEU A 137 5.04 -8.22 -4.13
N ILE A 138 5.24 -8.83 -5.31
CA ILE A 138 4.37 -8.62 -6.47
C ILE A 138 2.94 -9.06 -6.16
N LEU A 139 2.74 -10.17 -5.43
CA LEU A 139 1.43 -10.64 -5.02
C LEU A 139 0.74 -9.63 -4.11
N LEU A 140 1.41 -9.14 -3.08
CA LEU A 140 0.85 -8.14 -2.17
C LEU A 140 0.49 -6.83 -2.89
N ALA A 141 1.38 -6.36 -3.78
CA ALA A 141 1.11 -5.19 -4.62
C ALA A 141 -0.07 -5.42 -5.58
N ALA A 142 -0.20 -6.61 -6.15
CA ALA A 142 -1.32 -7.01 -6.99
C ALA A 142 -2.65 -6.95 -6.22
N LEU A 143 -2.66 -7.39 -4.95
CA LEU A 143 -3.85 -7.39 -4.10
C LEU A 143 -4.30 -5.96 -3.76
N TYR A 144 -3.36 -5.04 -3.53
CA TYR A 144 -3.65 -3.60 -3.43
C TYR A 144 -4.36 -3.09 -4.69
N ARG A 145 -3.79 -3.35 -5.87
CA ARG A 145 -4.34 -2.90 -7.17
C ARG A 145 -5.73 -3.47 -7.47
N LEU A 146 -5.97 -4.71 -7.08
CA LEU A 146 -7.25 -5.39 -7.33
C LEU A 146 -8.37 -4.93 -6.39
N SER A 147 -8.04 -4.49 -5.17
CA SER A 147 -9.01 -4.11 -4.14
C SER A 147 -10.05 -3.07 -4.59
N PRO A 148 -9.69 -1.95 -5.25
CA PRO A 148 -10.65 -0.94 -5.68
C PRO A 148 -11.41 -1.32 -6.97
N VAL A 149 -11.09 -2.43 -7.63
CA VAL A 149 -11.65 -2.75 -8.97
C VAL A 149 -13.04 -3.36 -8.85
N LEU A 150 -14.05 -2.59 -9.29
CA LEU A 150 -15.46 -3.00 -9.31
C LEU A 150 -15.86 -3.73 -10.61
N ASN A 151 -15.23 -3.41 -11.74
CA ASN A 151 -15.59 -3.99 -13.04
C ASN A 151 -15.02 -5.41 -13.19
N ASP A 152 -15.91 -6.41 -13.31
CA ASP A 152 -15.53 -7.82 -13.41
C ASP A 152 -14.71 -8.18 -14.66
N GLY A 153 -15.04 -7.57 -15.81
CA GLY A 153 -14.31 -7.82 -17.06
C GLY A 153 -12.88 -7.31 -16.97
N TYR A 154 -12.70 -6.08 -16.48
CA TYR A 154 -11.37 -5.51 -16.25
C TYR A 154 -10.59 -6.31 -15.21
N ARG A 155 -11.24 -6.72 -14.12
CA ARG A 155 -10.61 -7.54 -13.08
C ARG A 155 -10.08 -8.88 -13.63
N LYS A 156 -10.82 -9.56 -14.50
CA LYS A 156 -10.35 -10.80 -15.16
C LYS A 156 -9.11 -10.55 -16.02
N SER A 157 -9.07 -9.43 -16.75
CA SER A 157 -7.89 -9.04 -17.54
C SER A 157 -6.66 -8.77 -16.64
N LEU A 158 -6.88 -8.09 -15.51
CA LEU A 158 -5.84 -7.85 -14.51
C LEU A 158 -5.31 -9.16 -13.91
N PHE A 159 -6.17 -10.09 -13.52
CA PHE A 159 -5.75 -11.40 -13.01
C PHE A 159 -4.82 -12.14 -13.97
N ARG A 160 -5.12 -12.12 -15.28
CA ARG A 160 -4.27 -12.73 -16.31
C ARG A 160 -2.89 -12.05 -16.40
N THR A 161 -2.88 -10.72 -16.39
CA THR A 161 -1.65 -9.92 -16.50
C THR A 161 -0.76 -10.10 -15.28
N LEU A 162 -1.34 -9.97 -14.08
CA LEU A 162 -0.66 -10.14 -12.80
C LEU A 162 -0.19 -11.59 -12.61
N GLY A 163 -1.01 -12.57 -13.01
CA GLY A 163 -0.64 -13.98 -12.99
C GLY A 163 0.60 -14.28 -13.83
N THR A 164 0.72 -13.68 -15.02
CA THR A 164 1.91 -13.84 -15.88
C THR A 164 3.17 -13.32 -15.16
N LYS A 165 3.07 -12.16 -14.51
CA LYS A 165 4.19 -11.53 -13.79
C LYS A 165 4.59 -12.29 -12.53
N LEU A 166 3.62 -12.85 -11.82
CA LEU A 166 3.88 -13.76 -10.71
C LEU A 166 4.62 -15.02 -11.15
N ARG A 167 4.29 -15.57 -12.33
CA ARG A 167 5.01 -16.71 -12.90
C ARG A 167 6.46 -16.39 -13.18
N GLU A 168 6.69 -15.26 -13.86
CA GLU A 168 8.03 -14.75 -14.17
C GLU A 168 8.86 -14.53 -12.89
N ALA A 169 8.20 -14.10 -11.80
CA ALA A 169 8.82 -13.91 -10.50
C ALA A 169 9.05 -15.22 -9.70
N GLY A 170 8.66 -16.38 -10.23
CA GLY A 170 8.92 -17.70 -9.63
C GLY A 170 7.73 -18.38 -8.95
N LEU A 171 6.52 -17.81 -9.00
CA LEU A 171 5.34 -18.46 -8.44
C LEU A 171 4.80 -19.54 -9.40
N ALA A 172 4.91 -20.81 -9.00
CA ALA A 172 4.51 -21.95 -9.82
C ALA A 172 3.00 -21.98 -10.14
N ASN A 173 2.14 -21.82 -9.12
CA ASN A 173 0.69 -21.88 -9.30
C ASN A 173 0.04 -20.49 -9.28
N THR A 174 0.02 -19.82 -10.43
CA THR A 174 -0.52 -18.46 -10.52
C THR A 174 -2.04 -18.38 -10.37
N ARG A 175 -2.76 -19.51 -10.45
CA ARG A 175 -4.21 -19.55 -10.18
C ARG A 175 -4.53 -19.23 -8.72
N LEU A 176 -3.54 -19.36 -7.82
CA LEU A 176 -3.72 -19.03 -6.41
C LEU A 176 -4.11 -17.56 -6.21
N LEU A 177 -3.70 -16.64 -7.09
CA LEU A 177 -4.00 -15.21 -6.96
C LEU A 177 -5.51 -14.95 -6.86
N GLU A 178 -6.32 -15.57 -7.72
CA GLU A 178 -7.77 -15.35 -7.74
C GLU A 178 -8.44 -15.93 -6.48
N THR A 179 -8.06 -17.15 -6.10
CA THR A 179 -8.58 -17.81 -4.90
C THR A 179 -8.16 -17.07 -3.63
N PHE A 180 -6.90 -16.67 -3.53
CA PHE A 180 -6.35 -15.94 -2.40
C PHE A 180 -6.97 -14.54 -2.29
N TYR A 181 -7.15 -13.83 -3.40
CA TYR A 181 -7.89 -12.56 -3.42
C TYR A 181 -9.32 -12.75 -2.88
N GLY A 182 -10.01 -13.83 -3.28
CA GLY A 182 -11.33 -14.18 -2.77
C GLY A 182 -11.35 -14.37 -1.24
N ALA A 183 -10.36 -15.09 -0.69
CA ALA A 183 -10.24 -15.37 0.74
C ALA A 183 -9.82 -14.16 1.60
N THR A 184 -9.23 -13.13 0.99
CA THR A 184 -8.58 -12.01 1.70
C THR A 184 -9.23 -10.64 1.44
N ARG A 185 -10.45 -10.63 0.89
CA ARG A 185 -11.17 -9.38 0.61
C ARG A 185 -11.24 -8.47 1.84
N GLY A 186 -11.01 -7.17 1.63
CA GLY A 186 -11.06 -6.14 2.65
C GLY A 186 -9.80 -5.99 3.52
N VAL A 187 -8.86 -6.95 3.49
CA VAL A 187 -7.57 -6.82 4.19
C VAL A 187 -6.70 -5.69 3.58
N TRP A 188 -6.80 -5.53 2.26
CA TRP A 188 -5.89 -4.69 1.47
C TRP A 188 -6.23 -3.19 1.48
N ASN A 189 -7.25 -2.78 2.26
CA ASN A 189 -7.62 -1.38 2.47
C ASN A 189 -7.08 -0.81 3.79
N ASP A 190 -6.27 -1.58 4.53
CA ASP A 190 -5.62 -1.10 5.74
C ASP A 190 -4.73 0.13 5.47
N SER A 191 -4.86 1.15 6.30
CA SER A 191 -4.21 2.44 6.07
C SER A 191 -2.67 2.37 6.10
N GLU A 192 -2.10 1.53 6.97
CA GLU A 192 -0.63 1.40 7.08
C GLU A 192 -0.08 0.56 5.91
N PHE A 193 -0.84 -0.42 5.45
CA PHE A 193 -0.52 -1.17 4.23
C PHE A 193 -0.52 -0.26 3.00
N VAL A 194 -1.54 0.59 2.84
CA VAL A 194 -1.61 1.56 1.74
C VAL A 194 -0.43 2.54 1.77
N LYS A 195 -0.05 3.03 2.96
CA LYS A 195 1.14 3.88 3.11
C LYS A 195 2.41 3.15 2.67
N LEU A 196 2.62 1.90 3.10
CA LEU A 196 3.78 1.10 2.67
C LEU A 196 3.81 0.87 1.16
N VAL A 197 2.66 0.61 0.53
CA VAL A 197 2.57 0.49 -0.93
C VAL A 197 3.01 1.79 -1.62
N ALA A 198 2.56 2.94 -1.14
CA ALA A 198 2.97 4.24 -1.70
C ALA A 198 4.47 4.53 -1.48
N ILE A 199 5.01 4.18 -0.32
CA ILE A 199 6.44 4.29 0.02
C ILE A 199 7.28 3.44 -0.95
N LEU A 200 6.87 2.20 -1.17
CA LEU A 200 7.55 1.28 -2.10
C LEU A 200 7.45 1.79 -3.55
N ASP A 201 6.29 2.29 -3.98
CA ASP A 201 6.15 2.86 -5.32
C ASP A 201 7.10 4.05 -5.52
N MET A 202 7.10 5.00 -4.58
CA MET A 202 7.97 6.17 -4.64
C MET A 202 9.46 5.78 -4.68
N TYR A 203 9.86 4.77 -3.90
CA TYR A 203 11.22 4.23 -3.92
C TYR A 203 11.56 3.60 -5.28
N PHE A 204 10.72 2.71 -5.81
CA PHE A 204 10.99 2.04 -7.10
C PHE A 204 10.82 2.96 -8.32
N VAL A 205 10.11 4.07 -8.19
CA VAL A 205 10.11 5.14 -9.20
C VAL A 205 11.48 5.81 -9.29
N ARG A 206 12.12 6.05 -8.14
CA ARG A 206 13.48 6.62 -8.09
C ARG A 206 14.53 5.59 -8.51
N PHE A 207 14.33 4.33 -8.15
CA PHE A 207 15.26 3.22 -8.43
C PHE A 207 14.58 2.14 -9.29
N PRO A 208 14.38 2.40 -10.60
CA PRO A 208 13.64 1.49 -11.48
C PRO A 208 14.36 0.15 -11.69
N ASP A 209 15.69 0.12 -11.57
CA ASP A 209 16.51 -1.08 -11.77
C ASP A 209 16.72 -1.91 -10.49
N HIS A 210 16.06 -1.53 -9.39
CA HIS A 210 16.11 -2.30 -8.15
C HIS A 210 15.50 -3.70 -8.35
N GLN A 211 16.09 -4.74 -7.75
CA GLN A 211 15.65 -6.15 -7.96
C GLN A 211 14.16 -6.41 -7.72
N HIS A 212 13.55 -5.64 -6.82
CA HIS A 212 12.13 -5.73 -6.43
C HIS A 212 11.21 -4.77 -7.19
N SER A 213 11.72 -3.99 -8.16
CA SER A 213 10.96 -2.96 -8.88
C SER A 213 9.79 -3.51 -9.69
N GLY A 214 9.79 -4.82 -10.00
CA GLY A 214 8.67 -5.53 -10.63
C GLY A 214 7.35 -5.41 -9.84
N ALA A 215 7.41 -5.14 -8.53
CA ALA A 215 6.23 -4.87 -7.70
C ALA A 215 5.40 -3.66 -8.17
N ARG A 216 6.01 -2.75 -8.95
CA ARG A 216 5.34 -1.57 -9.51
C ARG A 216 4.14 -1.87 -10.38
N ILE A 217 4.00 -3.09 -10.90
CA ILE A 217 2.79 -3.50 -11.60
C ILE A 217 1.53 -3.41 -10.72
N GLY A 218 1.69 -3.57 -9.41
CA GLY A 218 0.63 -3.40 -8.43
C GLY A 218 0.65 -2.02 -7.78
N THR A 219 1.82 -1.52 -7.39
CA THR A 219 1.92 -0.28 -6.61
C THR A 219 1.72 0.99 -7.45
N GLY A 220 1.88 0.93 -8.77
CA GLY A 220 1.82 2.11 -9.64
C GLY A 220 0.48 2.85 -9.62
N GLU A 221 -0.62 2.18 -9.30
CA GLU A 221 -1.95 2.80 -9.15
C GLU A 221 -2.09 3.64 -7.87
N SER A 222 -1.11 3.57 -6.96
CA SER A 222 -1.06 4.47 -5.80
C SER A 222 -0.63 5.89 -6.20
N ARG A 223 0.10 6.01 -7.32
CA ARG A 223 0.63 7.27 -7.81
C ARG A 223 -0.45 8.05 -8.56
N TYR A 224 -0.60 9.34 -8.23
CA TYR A 224 -1.65 10.21 -8.78
C TYR A 224 -3.08 9.70 -8.53
N LYS A 225 -3.27 8.86 -7.51
CA LYS A 225 -4.60 8.45 -7.11
C LYS A 225 -5.35 9.64 -6.53
N GLU A 226 -6.60 9.84 -6.94
CA GLU A 226 -7.43 11.00 -6.60
C GLU A 226 -6.86 12.37 -7.07
N CYS A 227 -6.01 12.38 -8.10
CA CYS A 227 -5.40 13.59 -8.69
C CYS A 227 -5.96 13.92 -10.08
#